data_AF-A0A164CIH5-F1
#
_entry.id   AF-A0A164CIH5-F1
#
_cell.length_a   1.000
_cell.length_b   1.000
_cell.length_c   1.000
_cell.angle_alpha   90.00
_cell.angle_beta   90.00
_cell.angle_gamma   90.00
#
_symmetry.space_group_name_H-M   'P 1'
#
loop_
_entity.id
_entity.type
_entity.pdbx_description
1 polymer ?
#
loop_
_entity_poly.entity_id
_entity_poly.type
_entity_poly.pdbx_seq_one_letter_code
_entity_poly.pdbx_strand_id
1 'polypeptide(L)'
;MTDFTAIALLSGGLDSATAAALAMEAGGRVIGLSFDYGQRHRRELQAANTIAEALNLAEHHTISVNLASWGGSSLTDQQQALPTHGVQEGVIPNTYVPGRNTVFISIGLSLAEARNADRVVLGVNAVDYSGYPDCRPDYLEAFQTLANLSSKVGREGHGPRLWAPLVTWSKQRIVEEALRLGVPIESTWSCYSGGSKPCSVCDSCRIRDAALRDAGRPDLCSSENR
;
A
#
# COMPACT_ATOMS: atom_id res chain seq x y z
N MET A 1 23.39 -8.00 -9.34
CA MET A 1 22.68 -9.27 -9.64
C MET A 1 21.38 -9.24 -8.86
N THR A 2 20.29 -9.73 -9.42
CA THR A 2 19.00 -9.82 -8.72
C THR A 2 18.90 -11.18 -8.06
N ASP A 3 18.64 -11.21 -6.76
CA ASP A 3 18.68 -12.44 -5.96
C ASP A 3 17.33 -13.15 -5.90
N PHE A 4 16.24 -12.43 -6.15
CA PHE A 4 14.87 -12.96 -6.18
C PHE A 4 13.93 -12.05 -6.99
N THR A 5 12.74 -12.54 -7.34
CA THR A 5 11.66 -11.71 -7.94
C THR A 5 10.60 -11.39 -6.90
N ALA A 6 10.10 -10.16 -6.89
CA ALA A 6 9.10 -9.70 -5.93
C ALA A 6 7.92 -9.03 -6.62
N ILE A 7 6.69 -9.35 -6.21
CA ILE A 7 5.49 -8.63 -6.62
C ILE A 7 5.15 -7.60 -5.55
N ALA A 8 5.34 -6.31 -5.82
CA ALA A 8 4.98 -5.25 -4.89
C ALA A 8 3.56 -4.75 -5.13
N LEU A 9 2.70 -4.86 -4.13
CA LEU A 9 1.36 -4.26 -4.18
C LEU A 9 1.50 -2.74 -4.01
N LEU A 10 1.50 -2.04 -5.14
CA LEU A 10 1.85 -0.63 -5.24
C LEU A 10 0.58 0.21 -5.37
N SER A 11 0.25 1.01 -4.35
CA SER A 11 -0.92 1.90 -4.36
C SER A 11 -0.59 3.32 -4.83
N GLY A 12 0.69 3.68 -4.92
CA GLY A 12 1.14 5.06 -5.18
C GLY A 12 1.21 5.92 -3.92
N GLY A 13 0.84 5.38 -2.75
CA GLY A 13 1.06 6.02 -1.46
C GLY A 13 2.46 5.75 -0.90
N LEU A 14 2.87 6.59 0.07
CA LEU A 14 4.16 6.55 0.75
C LEU A 14 4.58 5.13 1.15
N ASP A 15 3.78 4.45 1.97
CA ASP A 15 4.11 3.11 2.50
C ASP A 15 4.38 2.08 1.40
N SER A 16 3.53 2.03 0.37
CA SER A 16 3.69 1.08 -0.73
C SER A 16 4.95 1.35 -1.55
N ALA A 17 5.31 2.63 -1.73
CA ALA A 17 6.53 3.04 -2.40
C ALA A 17 7.76 2.67 -1.56
N THR A 18 7.73 2.92 -0.25
CA THR A 18 8.81 2.53 0.68
C THR A 18 8.99 1.02 0.71
N ALA A 19 7.91 0.25 0.78
CA ALA A 19 7.99 -1.21 0.79
C ALA A 19 8.58 -1.77 -0.52
N ALA A 20 8.22 -1.19 -1.68
CA ALA A 20 8.82 -1.54 -2.96
C ALA A 20 10.32 -1.21 -3.00
N ALA A 21 10.72 -0.03 -2.52
CA ALA A 21 12.12 0.38 -2.46
C ALA A 21 12.95 -0.52 -1.52
N LEU A 22 12.41 -0.93 -0.37
CA LEU A 22 13.04 -1.92 0.51
C LEU A 22 13.24 -3.27 -0.18
N ALA A 23 12.31 -3.68 -1.05
CA ALA A 23 12.45 -4.91 -1.83
C ALA A 23 13.59 -4.82 -2.84
N MET A 24 13.77 -3.66 -3.47
CA MET A 24 14.87 -3.40 -4.38
C MET A 24 16.22 -3.38 -3.65
N GLU A 25 16.29 -2.70 -2.49
CA GLU A 25 17.49 -2.68 -1.65
C GLU A 25 17.90 -4.10 -1.21
N ALA A 26 16.92 -4.95 -0.92
CA ALA A 26 17.16 -6.35 -0.57
C ALA A 26 17.66 -7.22 -1.76
N GLY A 27 17.86 -6.65 -2.95
CA GLY A 27 18.34 -7.34 -4.15
C GLY A 27 17.22 -7.87 -5.06
N GLY A 28 15.97 -7.46 -4.83
CA GLY A 28 14.81 -7.95 -5.58
C GLY A 28 14.66 -7.32 -6.98
N ARG A 29 14.34 -8.14 -7.98
CA ARG A 29 13.71 -7.69 -9.23
C ARG A 29 12.23 -7.43 -8.94
N VAL A 30 11.85 -6.17 -8.77
CA VAL A 30 10.50 -5.81 -8.32
C VAL A 30 9.56 -5.56 -9.50
N ILE A 31 8.41 -6.22 -9.49
CA ILE A 31 7.27 -6.01 -10.37
C ILE A 31 6.17 -5.31 -9.57
N GLY A 32 5.74 -4.14 -10.01
CA GLY A 32 4.63 -3.41 -9.40
C GLY A 32 3.28 -3.98 -9.81
N LEU A 33 2.33 -4.03 -8.87
CA LEU A 33 0.94 -4.38 -9.11
C LEU A 33 0.01 -3.38 -8.41
N SER A 34 -0.77 -2.64 -9.19
CA SER A 34 -1.76 -1.67 -8.72
C SER A 34 -3.18 -2.13 -9.02
N PHE A 35 -4.13 -1.64 -8.23
CA PHE A 35 -5.54 -2.02 -8.35
C PHE A 35 -6.42 -0.81 -8.58
N ASP A 36 -7.12 -0.81 -9.73
CA ASP A 36 -8.32 -0.02 -9.90
C ASP A 36 -9.48 -0.81 -9.29
N TYR A 37 -9.87 -0.47 -8.06
CA TYR A 37 -10.93 -1.17 -7.33
C TYR A 37 -12.28 -0.45 -7.29
N GLY A 38 -12.47 0.58 -8.11
CA GLY A 38 -13.62 1.46 -8.02
C GLY A 38 -13.50 2.53 -6.93
N GLN A 39 -12.28 2.87 -6.53
CA GLN A 39 -12.01 3.94 -5.57
C GLN A 39 -12.54 5.30 -6.06
N ARG A 40 -12.74 6.24 -5.11
CA ARG A 40 -13.32 7.57 -5.35
C ARG A 40 -12.63 8.39 -6.45
N HIS A 41 -11.34 8.16 -6.68
CA HIS A 41 -10.51 8.86 -7.66
C HIS A 41 -9.35 8.00 -8.16
N ARG A 42 -8.70 8.38 -9.27
CA ARG A 42 -7.54 7.66 -9.82
C ARG A 42 -6.19 8.33 -9.60
N ARG A 43 -6.11 9.34 -8.71
CA ARG A 43 -4.85 10.02 -8.35
C ARG A 43 -3.78 9.05 -7.84
N GLU A 44 -4.18 8.09 -7.03
CA GLU A 44 -3.26 7.08 -6.49
C GLU A 44 -2.67 6.18 -7.59
N LEU A 45 -3.43 5.85 -8.64
CA LEU A 45 -2.90 5.10 -9.80
C LEU A 45 -1.92 5.92 -10.63
N GLN A 46 -2.19 7.22 -10.82
CA GLN A 46 -1.26 8.13 -11.48
C GLN A 46 0.06 8.23 -10.69
N ALA A 47 -0.04 8.35 -9.37
CA ALA A 47 1.11 8.31 -8.48
C ALA A 47 1.83 6.97 -8.57
N ALA A 48 1.12 5.84 -8.55
CA ALA A 48 1.72 4.50 -8.66
C ALA A 48 2.55 4.34 -9.94
N ASN A 49 2.06 4.81 -11.10
CA ASN A 49 2.83 4.79 -12.35
C ASN A 49 4.11 5.63 -12.23
N THR A 50 3.98 6.85 -11.69
CA THR A 50 5.12 7.77 -11.49
C THR A 50 6.17 7.15 -10.57
N ILE A 51 5.73 6.53 -9.46
CA ILE A 51 6.61 5.83 -8.52
C ILE A 51 7.28 4.62 -9.19
N ALA A 52 6.53 3.83 -9.97
CA ALA A 52 7.08 2.67 -10.65
C ALA A 52 8.20 3.05 -11.62
N GLU A 53 8.01 4.13 -12.38
CA GLU A 53 9.04 4.69 -13.28
C GLU A 53 10.23 5.23 -12.50
N ALA A 54 9.99 6.03 -11.45
CA ALA A 54 11.06 6.65 -10.67
C ALA A 54 11.93 5.63 -9.91
N LEU A 55 11.31 4.56 -9.40
CA LEU A 55 12.03 3.43 -8.79
C LEU A 55 12.61 2.47 -9.83
N ASN A 56 12.34 2.65 -11.13
CA ASN A 56 12.79 1.76 -12.20
C ASN A 56 12.37 0.29 -11.96
N LEU A 57 11.09 0.08 -11.65
CA LEU A 57 10.51 -1.25 -11.49
C LEU A 57 10.60 -2.04 -12.80
N ALA A 58 10.76 -3.36 -12.69
CA ALA A 58 10.99 -4.23 -13.84
C ALA A 58 9.76 -4.35 -14.77
N GLU A 59 8.57 -4.34 -14.17
CA GLU A 59 7.25 -4.32 -14.81
C GLU A 59 6.30 -3.56 -13.87
N HIS A 60 5.23 -2.99 -14.41
CA HIS A 60 4.13 -2.44 -13.60
C HIS A 60 2.78 -2.76 -14.25
N HIS A 61 1.94 -3.48 -13.51
CA HIS A 61 0.60 -3.88 -13.93
C HIS A 61 -0.46 -3.10 -13.16
N THR A 62 -1.54 -2.71 -13.83
CA THR A 62 -2.76 -2.19 -13.16
C THR A 62 -3.94 -3.10 -13.50
N ILE A 63 -4.59 -3.66 -12.48
CA ILE A 63 -5.73 -4.59 -12.63
C ILE A 63 -7.01 -3.94 -12.12
N SER A 64 -8.10 -4.09 -12.88
CA SER A 64 -9.43 -3.64 -12.46
C SER A 64 -10.15 -4.73 -11.65
N VAL A 65 -10.68 -4.37 -10.48
CA VAL A 65 -11.42 -5.26 -9.57
C VAL A 65 -12.61 -4.50 -8.98
N ASN A 66 -13.83 -4.74 -9.43
CA ASN A 66 -14.97 -3.90 -9.02
C ASN A 66 -15.49 -4.17 -7.59
N LEU A 67 -14.70 -3.81 -6.57
CA LEU A 67 -15.09 -3.91 -5.15
C LEU A 67 -16.15 -2.88 -4.77
N ALA A 68 -16.23 -1.76 -5.50
CA ALA A 68 -17.25 -0.74 -5.29
C ALA A 68 -18.68 -1.24 -5.52
N SER A 69 -18.87 -2.33 -6.28
CA SER A 69 -20.19 -2.84 -6.68
C SER A 69 -21.11 -3.25 -5.53
N TRP A 70 -20.58 -3.53 -4.34
CA TRP A 70 -21.38 -3.87 -3.14
C TRP A 70 -21.28 -2.84 -2.00
N GLY A 71 -20.53 -1.75 -2.18
CA GLY A 71 -20.44 -0.65 -1.20
C GLY A 71 -19.76 -1.00 0.12
N GLY A 72 -20.11 -0.26 1.18
CA GLY A 72 -19.59 -0.48 2.55
C GLY A 72 -18.34 0.32 2.91
N SER A 73 -17.93 1.29 2.08
CA SER A 73 -16.76 2.14 2.35
C SER A 73 -16.91 3.55 1.79
N SER A 74 -16.42 4.54 2.53
CA SER A 74 -16.30 5.93 2.07
C SER A 74 -15.23 6.13 0.98
N LEU A 75 -14.36 5.13 0.76
CA LEU A 75 -13.40 5.14 -0.35
C LEU A 75 -14.00 4.69 -1.69
N THR A 76 -15.15 4.01 -1.68
CA THR A 76 -15.83 3.54 -2.90
C THR A 76 -17.21 4.18 -3.10
N ASP A 77 -17.79 4.78 -2.06
CA ASP A 77 -19.07 5.48 -2.09
C ASP A 77 -18.89 7.00 -1.95
N GLN A 78 -19.32 7.75 -2.97
CA GLN A 78 -19.18 9.20 -2.97
C GLN A 78 -20.11 9.93 -1.99
N GLN A 79 -21.21 9.28 -1.58
CA GLN A 79 -22.21 9.86 -0.68
C GLN A 79 -21.78 9.83 0.79
N GLN A 80 -20.81 8.97 1.13
CA GLN A 80 -20.29 8.87 2.49
C GLN A 80 -19.20 9.92 2.75
N ALA A 81 -19.23 10.49 3.95
CA ALA A 81 -18.21 11.44 4.40
C ALA A 81 -16.88 10.73 4.68
N LEU A 82 -15.79 11.38 4.25
CA LEU A 82 -14.43 10.97 4.59
C LEU A 82 -14.10 11.40 6.03
N PRO A 83 -13.40 10.58 6.82
CA PRO A 83 -13.07 10.91 8.19
C PRO A 83 -11.97 12.00 8.25
N THR A 84 -12.22 13.00 9.09
CA THR A 84 -11.36 14.20 9.29
C THR A 84 -11.04 14.48 10.76
N HIS A 85 -11.58 13.67 11.67
CA HIS A 85 -11.55 13.89 13.11
C HIS A 85 -10.47 13.06 13.83
N GLY A 86 -9.60 12.37 13.10
CA GLY A 86 -8.58 11.48 13.64
C GLY A 86 -9.08 10.04 13.81
N VAL A 87 -8.11 9.14 13.95
CA VAL A 87 -8.36 7.71 14.14
C VAL A 87 -8.84 7.45 15.57
N GLN A 88 -9.86 6.60 15.71
CA GLN A 88 -10.36 6.13 17.01
C GLN A 88 -9.84 4.72 17.28
N GLU A 89 -9.22 4.52 18.44
CA GLU A 89 -8.69 3.22 18.86
C GLU A 89 -9.83 2.19 18.98
N GLY A 90 -9.59 0.97 18.51
CA GLY A 90 -10.58 -0.12 18.55
C GLY A 90 -11.74 -0.01 17.55
N VAL A 91 -11.82 1.05 16.75
CA VAL A 91 -12.88 1.24 15.76
C VAL A 91 -12.35 0.97 14.35
N ILE A 92 -13.08 0.16 13.58
CA ILE A 92 -12.84 -0.01 12.13
C ILE A 92 -13.37 1.25 11.43
N PRO A 93 -12.53 2.09 10.81
CA PRO A 93 -13.02 3.32 10.20
C PRO A 93 -13.81 3.02 8.93
N ASN A 94 -14.76 3.90 8.57
CA ASN A 94 -15.61 3.75 7.39
C ASN A 94 -14.84 3.79 6.06
N THR A 95 -13.54 4.11 6.07
CA THR A 95 -12.62 4.00 4.94
C THR A 95 -12.17 2.56 4.68
N TYR A 96 -12.45 1.63 5.59
CA TYR A 96 -12.26 0.21 5.38
C TYR A 96 -13.10 -0.24 4.18
N VAL A 97 -12.44 -0.82 3.17
CA VAL A 97 -13.12 -1.48 2.05
C VAL A 97 -13.21 -2.96 2.39
N PRO A 98 -14.41 -3.53 2.58
CA PRO A 98 -14.56 -4.90 3.06
C PRO A 98 -13.74 -5.94 2.28
N GLY A 99 -12.81 -6.61 2.96
CA GLY A 99 -12.00 -7.70 2.41
C GLY A 99 -11.03 -7.29 1.30
N ARG A 100 -10.75 -5.99 1.13
CA ARG A 100 -9.93 -5.48 0.02
C ARG A 100 -8.54 -6.11 -0.01
N ASN A 101 -7.83 -6.16 1.12
CA ASN A 101 -6.47 -6.70 1.09
C ASN A 101 -6.46 -8.20 0.80
N THR A 102 -7.48 -8.94 1.23
CA THR A 102 -7.65 -10.36 0.89
C THR A 102 -7.73 -10.59 -0.62
N VAL A 103 -8.48 -9.75 -1.32
CA VAL A 103 -8.59 -9.82 -2.78
C VAL A 103 -7.26 -9.43 -3.44
N PHE A 104 -6.63 -8.36 -2.98
CA PHE A 104 -5.37 -7.87 -3.55
C PHE A 104 -4.22 -8.86 -3.38
N ILE A 105 -4.09 -9.45 -2.19
CA ILE A 105 -3.07 -10.47 -1.93
C ILE A 105 -3.34 -11.70 -2.81
N SER A 106 -4.59 -12.13 -2.95
CA SER A 106 -4.95 -13.27 -3.83
C SER A 106 -4.52 -13.04 -5.29
N ILE A 107 -4.75 -11.85 -5.84
CA ILE A 107 -4.33 -11.51 -7.21
C ILE A 107 -2.80 -11.38 -7.29
N GLY A 108 -2.16 -10.79 -6.27
CA GLY A 108 -0.71 -10.71 -6.17
C GLY A 108 -0.04 -12.08 -6.15
N LEU A 109 -0.61 -13.06 -5.45
CA LEU A 109 -0.15 -14.45 -5.45
C LEU A 109 -0.28 -15.11 -6.81
N SER A 110 -1.38 -14.86 -7.54
CA SER A 110 -1.56 -15.35 -8.91
C SER A 110 -0.48 -14.80 -9.85
N LEU A 111 -0.18 -13.50 -9.76
CA LEU A 111 0.91 -12.90 -10.54
C LEU A 111 2.29 -13.45 -10.11
N ALA A 112 2.49 -13.65 -8.81
CA ALA A 112 3.73 -14.22 -8.28
C ALA A 112 3.98 -15.62 -8.84
N GLU A 113 2.97 -16.48 -8.87
CA GLU A 113 3.07 -17.82 -9.47
C GLU A 113 3.38 -17.74 -10.97
N ALA A 114 2.70 -16.86 -11.71
CA ALA A 114 2.96 -16.66 -13.15
C ALA A 114 4.35 -16.09 -13.47
N ARG A 115 5.04 -15.50 -12.48
CA ARG A 115 6.38 -14.90 -12.63
C ARG A 115 7.46 -15.65 -11.86
N ASN A 116 7.14 -16.78 -11.23
CA ASN A 116 8.02 -17.49 -10.30
C ASN A 116 8.64 -16.55 -9.25
N ALA A 117 7.83 -15.64 -8.70
CA ALA A 117 8.27 -14.69 -7.72
C ALA A 117 8.34 -15.33 -6.34
N ASP A 118 9.41 -14.99 -5.60
CA ASP A 118 9.68 -15.49 -4.26
C ASP A 118 8.90 -14.74 -3.18
N ARG A 119 8.40 -13.54 -3.50
CA ARG A 119 7.74 -12.65 -2.54
C ARG A 119 6.56 -11.90 -3.12
N VAL A 120 5.56 -11.68 -2.27
CA VAL A 120 4.55 -10.62 -2.44
C VAL A 120 4.79 -9.58 -1.36
N VAL A 121 5.14 -8.36 -1.78
CA VAL A 121 5.51 -7.25 -0.90
C VAL A 121 4.29 -6.40 -0.58
N LEU A 122 4.07 -6.17 0.71
CA LEU A 122 2.89 -5.50 1.25
C LEU A 122 3.31 -4.22 1.98
N GLY A 123 2.84 -3.06 1.52
CA GLY A 123 3.00 -1.78 2.20
C GLY A 123 2.01 -1.55 3.36
N VAL A 124 1.59 -2.62 4.05
CA VAL A 124 0.65 -2.52 5.17
C VAL A 124 1.37 -2.10 6.45
N ASN A 125 0.70 -1.29 7.27
CA ASN A 125 1.18 -0.83 8.56
C ASN A 125 0.05 -1.04 9.59
N ALA A 126 0.37 -1.61 10.76
CA ALA A 126 -0.60 -1.95 11.80
C ALA A 126 -0.46 -1.11 13.08
N VAL A 127 0.57 -0.24 13.18
CA VAL A 127 0.88 0.52 14.40
C VAL A 127 0.17 1.86 14.42
N ASP A 128 0.36 2.67 13.38
CA ASP A 128 -0.21 4.02 13.33
C ASP A 128 -1.50 4.07 12.53
N TYR A 129 -1.86 2.95 11.90
CA TYR A 129 -3.02 2.88 11.04
C TYR A 129 -3.89 1.65 11.29
N SER A 130 -5.17 2.01 11.37
CA SER A 130 -6.35 1.21 11.10
C SER A 130 -6.70 0.14 12.11
N GLY A 131 -7.90 0.24 12.67
CA GLY A 131 -8.62 -0.93 13.14
C GLY A 131 -8.85 -1.99 12.04
N TYR A 132 -8.27 -1.89 10.84
CA TYR A 132 -8.49 -2.83 9.76
C TYR A 132 -8.05 -4.24 10.18
N PRO A 133 -8.93 -5.23 10.04
CA PRO A 133 -8.61 -6.60 10.42
C PRO A 133 -7.59 -7.23 9.48
N ASP A 134 -7.54 -6.80 8.21
CA ASP A 134 -6.78 -7.40 7.12
C ASP A 134 -5.37 -6.78 6.91
N CYS A 135 -4.80 -6.20 7.98
CA CYS A 135 -3.43 -5.66 8.02
C CYS A 135 -2.59 -6.25 9.17
N ARG A 136 -3.18 -7.10 10.01
CA ARG A 136 -2.60 -7.54 11.28
C ARG A 136 -1.65 -8.73 11.12
N PRO A 137 -0.68 -8.92 12.03
CA PRO A 137 0.26 -10.05 11.95
C PRO A 137 -0.41 -11.43 11.93
N ASP A 138 -1.44 -11.64 12.75
CA ASP A 138 -2.21 -12.90 12.81
C ASP A 138 -2.96 -13.18 11.50
N TYR A 139 -3.56 -12.16 10.91
CA TYR A 139 -4.15 -12.25 9.57
C TYR A 139 -3.10 -12.63 8.52
N LEU A 140 -1.93 -11.99 8.51
CA LEU A 140 -0.87 -12.27 7.54
C LEU A 140 -0.30 -13.69 7.69
N GLU A 141 -0.18 -14.20 8.92
CA GLU A 141 0.25 -15.58 9.19
C GLU A 141 -0.77 -16.61 8.66
N ALA A 142 -2.05 -16.38 8.94
CA ALA A 142 -3.13 -17.22 8.41
C ALA A 142 -3.15 -17.17 6.86
N PHE A 143 -2.95 -15.99 6.27
CA PHE A 143 -2.91 -15.84 4.82
C PHE A 143 -1.68 -16.52 4.21
N GLN A 144 -0.51 -16.47 4.85
CA GLN A 144 0.67 -17.19 4.38
C GLN A 144 0.41 -18.70 4.35
N THR A 145 -0.31 -19.24 5.34
CA THR A 145 -0.73 -20.64 5.34
C THR A 145 -1.61 -20.95 4.14
N LEU A 146 -2.59 -20.08 3.83
CA LEU A 146 -3.40 -20.21 2.62
C LEU A 146 -2.56 -20.14 1.34
N ALA A 147 -1.64 -19.18 1.23
CA ALA A 147 -0.77 -18.99 0.07
C ALA A 147 0.09 -20.24 -0.24
N ASN A 148 0.57 -20.91 0.80
CA ASN A 148 1.31 -22.16 0.67
C ASN A 148 0.42 -23.31 0.15
N LEU A 149 -0.88 -23.28 0.44
CA LEU A 149 -1.84 -24.31 0.03
C LEU A 149 -2.46 -24.06 -1.35
N SER A 150 -2.48 -22.82 -1.82
CA SER A 150 -3.27 -22.37 -2.97
C SER A 150 -2.54 -22.40 -4.32
N SER A 151 -1.24 -22.70 -4.34
CA SER A 151 -0.40 -22.69 -5.55
C SER A 151 0.37 -24.00 -5.70
N LYS A 152 0.76 -24.35 -6.93
CA LYS A 152 1.59 -25.52 -7.19
C LYS A 152 2.96 -25.35 -6.51
N VAL A 153 3.58 -24.20 -6.71
CA VAL A 153 4.89 -23.85 -6.13
C VAL A 153 4.83 -23.85 -4.59
N GLY A 154 3.72 -23.42 -4.00
CA GLY A 154 3.48 -23.49 -2.56
C GLY A 154 3.48 -24.93 -2.04
N ARG A 155 2.78 -25.85 -2.72
CA ARG A 155 2.73 -27.28 -2.36
C ARG A 155 4.08 -27.97 -2.50
N GLU A 156 4.94 -27.49 -3.38
CA GLU A 156 6.31 -27.97 -3.57
C GLU A 156 7.31 -27.36 -2.56
N GLY A 157 6.86 -26.47 -1.67
CA GLY A 157 7.70 -25.85 -0.64
C GLY A 157 8.46 -24.60 -1.09
N HIS A 158 8.13 -24.07 -2.28
CA HIS A 158 8.76 -22.91 -2.90
C HIS A 158 7.76 -21.77 -3.16
N GLY A 159 6.67 -21.72 -2.39
CA GLY A 159 5.65 -20.68 -2.53
C GLY A 159 6.18 -19.29 -2.18
N PRO A 160 5.60 -18.23 -2.77
CA PRO A 160 5.94 -16.86 -2.44
C PRO A 160 5.67 -16.56 -0.96
N ARG A 161 6.59 -15.82 -0.33
CA ARG A 161 6.40 -15.29 1.02
C ARG A 161 5.68 -13.94 0.96
N LEU A 162 4.63 -13.79 1.76
CA LEU A 162 4.07 -12.50 2.08
C LEU A 162 5.09 -11.74 2.93
N TRP A 163 5.51 -10.57 2.45
CA TRP A 163 6.51 -9.77 3.11
C TRP A 163 5.98 -8.36 3.35
N ALA A 164 5.68 -8.07 4.62
CA ALA A 164 5.13 -6.80 5.09
C ALA A 164 6.16 -6.08 5.98
N PRO A 165 7.21 -5.46 5.40
CA PRO A 165 8.34 -4.92 6.18
C PRO A 165 7.94 -3.77 7.11
N LEU A 166 6.83 -3.08 6.82
CA LEU A 166 6.39 -1.89 7.53
C LEU A 166 5.37 -2.17 8.65
N VAL A 167 4.96 -3.44 8.83
CA VAL A 167 3.78 -3.80 9.64
C VAL A 167 3.88 -3.31 11.08
N THR A 168 5.08 -3.31 11.67
CA THR A 168 5.36 -2.86 13.06
C THR A 168 6.07 -1.51 13.16
N TRP A 169 6.24 -0.78 12.06
CA TRP A 169 6.99 0.47 12.07
C TRP A 169 6.11 1.65 12.46
N SER A 170 6.72 2.69 13.04
CA SER A 170 6.07 3.99 13.12
C SER A 170 6.05 4.67 11.75
N LYS A 171 5.10 5.59 11.52
CA LYS A 171 5.01 6.38 10.29
C LYS A 171 6.22 7.29 10.13
N GLN A 172 6.75 7.83 11.22
CA GLN A 172 8.01 8.57 11.21
C GLN A 172 9.13 7.69 10.62
N ARG A 173 9.29 6.46 11.11
CA ARG A 173 10.31 5.54 10.59
C ARG A 173 10.09 5.22 9.11
N ILE A 174 8.84 5.05 8.67
CA ILE A 174 8.52 4.83 7.25
C ILE A 174 8.96 6.03 6.39
N VAL A 175 8.77 7.26 6.87
CA VAL A 175 9.25 8.48 6.20
C VAL A 175 10.77 8.53 6.16
N GLU A 176 11.44 8.28 7.29
CA GLU A 176 12.91 8.29 7.38
C GLU A 176 13.53 7.28 6.41
N GLU A 177 12.97 6.08 6.32
CA GLU A 177 13.42 5.05 5.38
C GLU A 177 13.09 5.41 3.92
N ALA A 178 11.93 6.00 3.65
CA ALA A 178 11.62 6.52 2.32
C ALA A 178 12.65 7.56 1.85
N LEU A 179 13.05 8.47 2.73
CA LEU A 179 14.08 9.48 2.46
C LEU A 179 15.44 8.84 2.22
N ARG A 180 15.85 7.90 3.08
CA ARG A 180 17.12 7.17 2.96
C ARG A 180 17.21 6.41 1.64
N LEU A 181 16.10 5.82 1.20
CA LEU A 181 16.00 5.04 -0.03
C LEU A 181 15.79 5.90 -1.29
N GLY A 182 15.66 7.22 -1.15
CA GLY A 182 15.42 8.12 -2.29
C GLY A 182 14.05 7.94 -2.94
N VAL A 183 13.04 7.48 -2.19
CA VAL A 183 11.65 7.45 -2.66
C VAL A 183 11.21 8.89 -2.97
N PRO A 184 10.63 9.19 -4.14
CA PRO A 184 10.15 10.53 -4.48
C PRO A 184 8.84 10.83 -3.75
N ILE A 185 8.94 11.16 -2.46
CA ILE A 185 7.80 11.35 -1.55
C ILE A 185 6.81 12.39 -2.08
N GLU A 186 7.29 13.45 -2.73
CA GLU A 186 6.49 14.50 -3.37
C GLU A 186 5.55 13.96 -4.45
N SER A 187 5.92 12.86 -5.10
CA SER A 187 5.14 12.18 -6.14
C SER A 187 4.15 11.17 -5.57
N THR A 188 4.22 10.86 -4.27
CA THR A 188 3.30 9.94 -3.62
C THR A 188 1.95 10.59 -3.32
N TRP A 189 0.88 9.79 -3.36
CA TRP A 189 -0.48 10.23 -3.08
C TRP A 189 -1.11 9.43 -1.94
N SER A 190 -1.42 10.12 -0.83
CA SER A 190 -2.12 9.52 0.33
C SER A 190 -3.54 10.04 0.51
N CYS A 191 -3.90 11.17 -0.09
CA CYS A 191 -5.16 11.86 0.19
C CYS A 191 -6.39 11.07 -0.29
N TYR A 192 -7.44 10.99 0.54
CA TYR A 192 -8.69 10.31 0.18
C TYR A 192 -9.62 11.11 -0.76
N SER A 193 -9.45 12.43 -0.87
CA SER A 193 -10.41 13.28 -1.59
C SER A 193 -10.19 13.35 -3.10
N GLY A 194 -8.95 13.13 -3.57
CA GLY A 194 -8.64 13.09 -5.01
C GLY A 194 -8.60 14.43 -5.73
N GLY A 195 -8.48 15.54 -5.01
CA GLY A 195 -8.37 16.89 -5.59
C GLY A 195 -7.15 17.08 -6.50
N SER A 196 -6.93 18.32 -6.97
CA SER A 196 -5.68 18.68 -7.66
C SER A 196 -4.47 18.69 -6.72
N LYS A 197 -4.71 18.86 -5.42
CA LYS A 197 -3.74 18.78 -4.33
C LYS A 197 -4.32 17.92 -3.19
N PRO A 198 -3.47 17.33 -2.33
CA PRO A 198 -3.93 16.72 -1.09
C PRO A 198 -4.74 17.70 -0.25
N CYS A 199 -5.83 17.25 0.37
CA CYS A 199 -6.77 18.15 1.06
C CYS A 199 -6.31 18.66 2.43
N SER A 200 -5.17 18.18 2.93
CA SER A 200 -4.59 18.46 4.26
C SER A 200 -5.47 18.12 5.49
N VAL A 201 -6.76 17.82 5.31
CA VAL A 201 -7.71 17.65 6.42
C VAL A 201 -8.18 16.22 6.66
N CYS A 202 -8.12 15.33 5.66
CA CYS A 202 -8.50 13.93 5.86
C CYS A 202 -7.46 13.20 6.71
N ASP A 203 -7.87 12.15 7.42
CA ASP A 203 -6.98 11.45 8.35
C ASP A 203 -5.68 10.97 7.68
N SER A 204 -5.74 10.51 6.43
CA SER A 204 -4.53 10.13 5.68
C SER A 204 -3.54 11.28 5.48
N CYS A 205 -4.03 12.48 5.16
CA CYS A 205 -3.16 13.66 5.03
C CYS A 205 -2.58 14.04 6.39
N ARG A 206 -3.41 14.04 7.44
CA ARG A 206 -2.97 14.38 8.80
C ARG A 206 -1.86 13.45 9.28
N ILE A 207 -2.02 12.14 9.09
CA ILE A 207 -1.04 11.13 9.49
C ILE A 207 0.26 11.28 8.69
N ARG A 208 0.16 11.43 7.36
CA ARG A 208 1.34 11.65 6.50
C ARG A 208 2.08 12.92 6.88
N ASP A 209 1.37 14.03 7.01
CA ASP A 209 1.97 15.34 7.28
C ASP A 209 2.55 15.39 8.69
N ALA A 210 1.93 14.74 9.69
CA ALA A 210 2.51 14.60 11.02
C ALA A 210 3.86 13.87 10.96
N ALA A 211 3.89 12.70 10.31
CA ALA A 211 5.11 11.91 10.16
C ALA A 211 6.22 12.64 9.38
N LEU A 212 5.85 13.43 8.37
CA LEU A 212 6.80 14.28 7.64
C LEU A 212 7.39 15.39 8.52
N ARG A 213 6.57 16.01 9.39
CA ARG A 213 7.06 17.01 10.35
C ARG A 213 7.99 16.37 11.39
N ASP A 214 7.60 15.20 11.92
CA ASP A 214 8.40 14.48 12.91
C ASP A 214 9.75 14.04 12.34
N ALA A 215 9.80 13.68 11.06
CA ALA A 215 11.03 13.38 10.32
C ALA A 215 11.80 14.63 9.83
N GLY A 216 11.40 15.85 10.23
CA GLY A 216 12.09 17.09 9.89
C GLY A 216 11.93 17.54 8.42
N ARG A 217 10.88 17.08 7.72
CA ARG A 217 10.57 17.42 6.33
C ARG A 217 9.20 18.11 6.15
N PRO A 218 8.93 19.23 6.87
CA PRO A 218 7.69 19.97 6.71
C PRO A 218 7.50 20.55 5.30
N ASP A 219 8.59 20.70 4.54
CA ASP A 219 8.59 21.15 3.14
C ASP A 219 7.87 20.18 2.19
N LEU A 220 7.73 18.90 2.58
CA LEU A 220 7.02 17.87 1.82
C LEU A 220 5.56 17.69 2.25
N CYS A 221 5.10 18.42 3.27
CA CYS A 221 3.71 18.34 3.72
C CYS A 221 2.75 18.86 2.65
N SER A 222 1.51 18.38 2.74
CA SER A 222 0.40 18.92 1.94
C SER A 222 0.29 20.44 2.16
N SER A 223 0.30 21.23 1.07
CA SER A 223 0.07 22.67 1.18
C SER A 223 -1.33 22.93 1.73
N GLU A 224 -1.45 23.73 2.79
CA GLU A 224 -2.76 24.18 3.26
C GLU A 224 -3.50 24.85 2.10
N ASN A 225 -4.74 24.43 1.85
CA ASN A 225 -5.67 25.23 1.05
C ASN A 225 -5.97 26.50 1.88
N ARG A 226 -5.17 27.54 1.71
CA ARG A 226 -5.51 28.90 2.13
C ARG A 226 -6.60 29.46 1.22
#